data_AF-A0A3A4UST3-F1
#
_entry.id   AF-A0A3A4UST3-F1
#
_cell.length_a   1.000
_cell.length_b   1.000
_cell.length_c   1.000
_cell.angle_alpha   90.00
_cell.angle_beta   90.00
_cell.angle_gamma   90.00
#
_symmetry.space_group_name_H-M   'P 1'
#
loop_
_entity.id
_entity.type
_entity.pdbx_description
1 polymer ?
#
loop_
_entity_poly.entity_id
_entity_poly.type
_entity_poly.pdbx_seq_one_letter_code
_entity_poly.pdbx_strand_id
1 'polypeptide(L)'
;MQKRFALLFFLAVTLAQAQVLYDMPYDGTYPSVSSDQVGNTSIPRFSNFPLDNIHILRLQEASLALGNNVSLIRQDLKNYEAENMRMRQEQGRELSQMRTDFETFERSVLAQLGAMQNSISQVGQQQAAPQLQVPAATFPPYLIVLLGANIFLLVVVIILIFWLREQYYVHRETHKEEHIHPAPKELIEYVKHQISHEKKLHDIRMELAGKGWTPGIIEHAIHAAREK
;
A
#
# COMPACT_ATOMS: atom_id res chain seq x y z
N MET A 1 42.13 18.33 -1.07
CA MET A 1 41.77 17.16 -1.90
C MET A 1 40.58 16.36 -1.36
N GLN A 2 40.43 16.17 -0.04
CA GLN A 2 39.36 15.33 0.56
C GLN A 2 37.92 15.70 0.18
N LYS A 3 37.59 16.99 0.06
CA LYS A 3 36.24 17.45 -0.33
C LYS A 3 35.81 17.02 -1.74
N ARG A 4 36.77 16.87 -2.66
CA ARG A 4 36.50 16.40 -4.04
C ARG A 4 36.27 14.89 -4.08
N PHE A 5 36.94 14.15 -3.20
CA PHE A 5 36.76 12.71 -3.06
C PHE A 5 35.39 12.35 -2.48
N ALA A 6 34.92 13.10 -1.47
CA ALA A 6 33.59 12.90 -0.91
C ALA A 6 32.49 13.14 -1.95
N LEU A 7 32.66 14.16 -2.79
CA LEU A 7 31.69 14.52 -3.83
C LEU A 7 31.65 13.48 -4.97
N LEU A 8 32.81 12.99 -5.39
CA LEU A 8 32.90 11.89 -6.38
C LEU A 8 32.37 10.56 -5.83
N PHE A 9 32.60 10.27 -4.54
CA PHE A 9 32.07 9.08 -3.88
C PHE A 9 30.54 9.15 -3.77
N PHE A 10 29.99 10.30 -3.38
CA PHE A 10 28.53 10.48 -3.32
C PHE A 10 27.89 10.36 -4.71
N LEU A 11 28.54 10.89 -5.74
CA LEU A 11 28.11 10.76 -7.14
C LEU A 11 28.14 9.30 -7.61
N ALA A 12 29.17 8.54 -7.27
CA ALA A 12 29.28 7.13 -7.63
C ALA A 12 28.21 6.27 -6.93
N VAL A 13 27.89 6.57 -5.67
CA VAL A 13 26.86 5.88 -4.91
C VAL A 13 25.45 6.17 -5.45
N THR A 14 25.16 7.42 -5.85
CA THR A 14 23.85 7.75 -6.43
C THR A 14 23.66 7.14 -7.82
N LEU A 15 24.71 7.07 -8.65
CA LEU A 15 24.67 6.36 -9.93
C LEU A 15 24.50 4.85 -9.74
N ALA A 16 25.17 4.24 -8.75
CA ALA A 16 25.01 2.81 -8.46
C ALA A 16 23.60 2.47 -7.97
N GLN A 17 22.97 3.33 -7.16
CA GLN A 17 21.57 3.13 -6.72
C GLN A 17 20.55 3.38 -7.83
N ALA A 18 20.83 4.27 -8.79
CA ALA A 18 19.97 4.47 -9.96
C ALA A 18 19.92 3.22 -10.86
N GLN A 19 20.99 2.44 -10.94
CA GLN A 19 21.00 1.20 -11.73
C GLN A 19 20.17 0.08 -11.06
N VAL A 20 20.11 0.05 -9.73
CA VAL A 20 19.29 -0.94 -8.98
C VAL A 20 17.79 -0.69 -9.12
N LEU A 21 17.35 0.57 -9.35
CA LEU A 21 15.94 0.87 -9.62
C LEU A 21 15.51 0.57 -11.07
N TYR A 22 16.44 0.42 -12.02
CA TYR A 22 16.13 0.12 -13.42
C TYR A 22 16.03 -1.39 -13.71
N ASP A 23 16.45 -2.24 -12.77
CA ASP A 23 16.43 -3.70 -12.87
C ASP A 23 15.28 -4.33 -12.06
N MET A 24 14.19 -3.59 -11.85
CA MET A 24 12.96 -4.23 -11.40
C MET A 24 12.40 -5.07 -12.56
N PRO A 25 12.21 -6.39 -12.39
CA PRO A 25 11.57 -7.20 -13.42
C PRO A 25 10.17 -6.64 -13.65
N TYR A 26 9.93 -6.17 -14.87
CA TYR A 26 8.62 -5.79 -15.35
C TYR A 26 7.72 -7.03 -15.23
N ASP A 27 6.82 -7.03 -14.25
CA ASP A 27 5.86 -8.11 -14.07
C ASP A 27 4.88 -8.07 -15.24
N GLY A 28 5.04 -9.02 -16.17
CA GLY A 28 4.28 -9.16 -17.41
C GLY A 28 2.87 -9.72 -17.21
N THR A 29 2.22 -9.41 -16.09
CA THR A 29 0.85 -9.85 -15.77
C THR A 29 -0.22 -9.07 -16.53
N TYR A 30 0.15 -8.04 -17.29
CA TYR A 30 -0.73 -7.39 -18.25
C TYR A 30 -0.51 -7.97 -19.65
N PRO A 31 -1.54 -8.51 -20.34
CA PRO A 31 -1.39 -8.92 -21.72
C PRO A 31 -1.04 -7.68 -22.55
N SER A 32 0.18 -7.66 -23.11
CA SER A 32 0.57 -6.65 -24.08
C SER A 32 -0.32 -6.82 -25.30
N VAL A 33 -1.27 -5.92 -25.48
CA VAL A 33 -2.01 -5.82 -26.75
C VAL A 33 -1.00 -5.29 -27.76
N SER A 34 -0.41 -6.20 -28.53
CA SER A 34 0.44 -5.84 -29.66
C SER A 34 -0.38 -5.00 -30.63
N SER A 35 0.09 -3.78 -30.87
CA SER A 35 -0.49 -2.83 -31.84
C SER A 35 -0.56 -3.40 -33.26
N ASP A 36 0.14 -4.49 -33.54
CA ASP A 36 0.19 -5.14 -34.85
C ASP A 36 -0.98 -6.11 -35.11
N GLN A 37 -1.86 -6.36 -34.13
CA GLN A 37 -3.09 -7.14 -34.33
C GLN A 37 -4.35 -6.29 -34.55
N VAL A 38 -4.25 -4.96 -34.52
CA VAL A 38 -5.40 -4.05 -34.78
C VAL A 38 -5.68 -3.90 -36.29
N GLY A 39 -4.80 -4.43 -37.16
CA GLY A 39 -4.89 -4.23 -38.61
C GLY A 39 -5.56 -5.34 -39.43
N ASN A 40 -5.89 -6.51 -38.86
CA ASN A 40 -6.33 -7.64 -39.72
C ASN A 40 -7.36 -8.61 -39.13
N THR A 41 -8.09 -8.22 -38.07
CA THR A 41 -9.37 -8.85 -37.75
C THR A 41 -10.43 -8.19 -38.61
N SER A 42 -10.70 -8.82 -39.75
CA SER A 42 -11.90 -8.59 -40.57
C SER A 42 -13.12 -8.57 -39.67
N ILE A 43 -13.57 -7.38 -39.26
CA ILE A 43 -14.87 -7.17 -38.63
C ILE A 43 -15.89 -7.73 -39.61
N PRO A 44 -16.65 -8.80 -39.28
CA PRO A 44 -17.69 -9.29 -40.16
C PRO A 44 -18.73 -8.16 -40.32
N ARG A 45 -18.72 -7.51 -41.48
CA ARG A 45 -19.76 -6.56 -41.84
C ARG A 45 -21.04 -7.35 -42.08
N PHE A 46 -21.83 -7.52 -41.04
CA PHE A 46 -23.18 -8.05 -41.16
C PHE A 46 -24.07 -6.96 -41.76
N SER A 47 -24.11 -6.92 -43.10
CA SER A 47 -24.82 -5.90 -43.86
C SER A 47 -26.33 -6.10 -43.90
N ASN A 48 -26.88 -7.23 -43.45
CA ASN A 48 -28.33 -7.48 -43.50
C ASN A 48 -28.74 -8.48 -42.40
N PHE A 49 -28.94 -8.00 -41.17
CA PHE A 49 -29.75 -8.71 -40.17
C PHE A 49 -31.03 -7.92 -39.92
N PRO A 50 -32.20 -8.56 -39.80
CA PRO A 50 -33.41 -7.88 -39.34
C PRO A 50 -33.12 -7.26 -37.96
N LEU A 51 -33.27 -5.94 -37.86
CA LEU A 51 -32.94 -5.15 -36.67
C LEU A 51 -33.65 -5.63 -35.39
N ASP A 52 -34.73 -6.38 -35.53
CA ASP A 52 -35.64 -6.72 -34.43
C ASP A 52 -35.03 -7.69 -33.39
N ASN A 53 -33.94 -8.41 -33.71
CA ASN A 53 -33.32 -9.37 -32.79
C ASN A 53 -31.93 -8.96 -32.28
N ILE A 54 -31.39 -7.80 -32.67
CA ILE A 54 -30.08 -7.31 -32.21
C ILE A 54 -30.08 -7.08 -30.69
N HIS A 55 -31.21 -6.64 -30.12
CA HIS A 55 -31.32 -6.47 -28.68
C HIS A 55 -31.23 -7.80 -27.93
N ILE A 56 -31.82 -8.88 -28.46
CA ILE A 56 -31.78 -10.21 -27.84
C ILE A 56 -30.35 -10.77 -27.89
N LEU A 57 -29.66 -10.64 -29.02
CA LEU A 57 -28.27 -11.08 -29.17
C LEU A 57 -27.33 -10.31 -28.24
N ARG A 58 -27.47 -8.98 -28.15
CA ARG A 58 -26.69 -8.16 -27.21
C ARG A 58 -27.00 -8.49 -25.76
N LEU A 59 -28.26 -8.81 -25.43
CA LEU A 59 -28.65 -9.24 -24.08
C LEU A 59 -28.05 -10.60 -23.73
N GLN A 60 -27.97 -11.50 -24.71
CA GLN A 60 -27.37 -12.83 -24.56
C GLN A 60 -25.85 -12.76 -24.44
N GLU A 61 -25.19 -11.88 -25.21
CA GLU A 61 -23.76 -11.61 -25.06
C GLU A 61 -23.46 -10.96 -23.71
N ALA A 62 -24.28 -9.98 -23.27
CA ALA A 62 -24.14 -9.37 -21.96
C ALA A 62 -24.37 -10.38 -20.83
N SER A 63 -25.34 -11.29 -20.96
CA SER A 63 -25.61 -12.32 -19.94
C SER A 63 -24.48 -13.37 -19.86
N LEU A 64 -23.89 -13.74 -21.00
CA LEU A 64 -22.69 -14.59 -21.04
C LEU A 64 -21.47 -13.89 -20.43
N ALA A 65 -21.24 -12.61 -20.75
CA ALA A 65 -20.17 -11.80 -20.16
C ALA A 65 -20.35 -11.62 -18.64
N LEU A 66 -21.58 -11.35 -18.19
CA LEU A 66 -21.94 -11.29 -16.77
C LEU A 66 -21.72 -12.64 -16.07
N GLY A 67 -22.13 -13.75 -16.68
CA GLY A 67 -21.91 -15.10 -16.14
C GLY A 67 -20.43 -15.42 -15.95
N ASN A 68 -19.60 -15.09 -16.93
CA ASN A 68 -18.15 -15.27 -16.84
C ASN A 68 -17.55 -14.38 -15.74
N ASN A 69 -17.95 -13.11 -15.65
CA ASN A 69 -17.46 -12.21 -14.61
C ASN A 69 -17.87 -12.66 -13.19
N VAL A 70 -19.10 -13.16 -13.01
CA VAL A 70 -19.56 -13.71 -11.73
C VAL A 70 -18.78 -14.98 -11.37
N SER A 71 -18.44 -15.82 -12.35
CA SER A 71 -17.64 -17.02 -12.11
C SER A 71 -16.21 -16.69 -11.69
N LEU A 72 -15.59 -15.67 -12.30
CA LEU A 72 -14.26 -15.17 -11.94
C LEU A 72 -14.26 -14.56 -10.53
N ILE A 73 -15.24 -13.70 -10.22
CA ILE A 73 -15.40 -13.11 -8.88
C ILE A 73 -15.59 -14.21 -7.82
N ARG A 74 -16.36 -15.26 -8.13
CA ARG A 74 -16.57 -16.39 -7.22
C ARG A 74 -15.29 -17.20 -7.00
N GLN A 75 -14.45 -17.32 -8.03
CA GLN A 75 -13.15 -17.97 -7.93
C GLN A 75 -12.17 -17.12 -7.10
N ASP A 76 -12.14 -15.80 -7.30
CA ASP A 76 -11.32 -14.88 -6.52
C ASP A 76 -11.73 -14.87 -5.04
N LEU A 77 -13.03 -14.91 -4.75
CA LEU A 77 -13.54 -15.04 -3.38
C LEU A 77 -13.05 -16.34 -2.71
N LYS A 78 -13.08 -17.46 -3.44
CA LYS A 78 -12.56 -18.74 -2.91
C LYS A 78 -11.06 -18.71 -2.69
N ASN A 79 -10.31 -18.10 -3.61
CA ASN A 79 -8.86 -17.95 -3.48
C ASN A 79 -8.52 -17.08 -2.26
N TYR A 80 -9.22 -15.96 -2.08
CA TYR A 80 -9.07 -15.08 -0.93
C TYR A 80 -9.39 -15.78 0.39
N GLU A 81 -10.47 -16.56 0.44
CA GLU A 81 -10.83 -17.33 1.64
C GLU A 81 -9.76 -18.40 1.98
N ALA A 82 -9.24 -19.09 0.97
CA ALA A 82 -8.18 -20.07 1.13
C ALA A 82 -6.86 -19.42 1.60
N GLU A 83 -6.51 -18.25 1.07
CA GLU A 83 -5.34 -17.49 1.48
C GLU A 83 -5.46 -16.99 2.92
N ASN A 84 -6.63 -16.45 3.30
CA ASN A 84 -6.89 -15.98 4.66
C ASN A 84 -6.81 -17.13 5.68
N MET A 85 -7.28 -18.33 5.31
CA MET A 85 -7.11 -19.53 6.14
C MET A 85 -5.64 -19.93 6.31
N ARG A 86 -4.82 -19.84 5.25
CA ARG A 86 -3.37 -20.11 5.33
C ARG A 86 -2.66 -19.10 6.23
N MET A 87 -2.96 -17.82 6.06
CA MET A 87 -2.36 -16.75 6.88
C MET A 87 -2.67 -16.94 8.38
N ARG A 88 -3.89 -17.35 8.72
CA ARG A 88 -4.25 -17.68 10.12
C ARG A 88 -3.48 -18.88 10.67
N GLN A 89 -3.23 -19.89 9.85
CA GLN A 89 -2.43 -21.06 10.27
C GLN A 89 -0.96 -20.69 10.48
N GLU A 90 -0.39 -19.83 9.62
CA GLU A 90 0.96 -19.31 9.77
C GLU A 90 1.11 -18.47 11.02
N GLN A 91 0.20 -17.52 11.25
CA GLN A 91 0.16 -16.72 12.48
C GLN A 91 0.05 -17.62 13.74
N GLY A 92 -0.78 -18.67 13.70
CA GLY A 92 -0.89 -19.62 14.81
C GLY A 92 0.42 -20.37 15.09
N ARG A 93 1.17 -20.72 14.04
CA ARG A 93 2.49 -21.35 14.16
C ARG A 93 3.53 -20.39 14.72
N GLU A 94 3.58 -19.16 14.21
CA GLU A 94 4.49 -18.13 14.70
C GLU A 94 4.24 -17.80 16.17
N LEU A 95 2.97 -17.66 16.58
CA LEU A 95 2.61 -17.44 17.98
C LEU A 95 3.02 -18.62 18.88
N SER A 96 2.86 -19.85 18.40
CA SER A 96 3.32 -21.03 19.13
C SER A 96 4.86 -21.05 19.27
N GLN A 97 5.59 -20.67 18.22
CA GLN A 97 7.06 -20.58 18.26
C GLN A 97 7.51 -19.49 19.23
N MET A 98 6.93 -18.29 19.14
CA MET A 98 7.22 -17.19 20.08
C MET A 98 6.97 -17.60 21.53
N ARG A 99 5.92 -18.36 21.81
CA ARG A 99 5.64 -18.88 23.15
C ARG A 99 6.76 -19.81 23.64
N THR A 100 7.22 -20.73 22.80
CA THR A 100 8.33 -21.64 23.15
C THR A 100 9.64 -20.89 23.37
N ASP A 101 9.91 -19.87 22.55
CA ASP A 101 11.09 -19.01 22.71
C ASP A 101 11.03 -18.23 24.03
N PHE A 102 9.86 -17.72 24.39
CA PHE A 102 9.64 -17.02 25.65
C PHE A 102 9.83 -17.93 26.87
N GLU A 103 9.30 -19.15 26.84
CA GLU A 103 9.51 -20.15 27.89
C GLU A 103 10.99 -20.52 28.04
N THR A 104 11.73 -20.59 26.93
CA THR A 104 13.17 -20.87 26.94
C THR A 104 13.97 -19.69 27.50
N PHE A 105 13.61 -18.47 27.13
CA PHE A 105 14.18 -17.24 27.67
C PHE A 105 13.95 -17.15 29.19
N GLU A 106 12.72 -17.39 29.66
CA GLU A 106 12.38 -17.38 31.08
C GLU A 106 13.23 -18.37 31.88
N ARG A 107 13.36 -19.61 31.38
CA ARG A 107 14.24 -20.62 32.00
C ARG A 107 15.70 -20.18 32.03
N SER A 108 16.20 -19.56 30.96
CA SER A 108 17.57 -19.03 30.90
C SER A 108 17.79 -17.91 31.92
N VAL A 109 16.85 -16.98 32.06
CA VAL A 109 16.91 -15.89 33.06
C VAL A 109 16.93 -16.46 34.47
N LEU A 110 16.05 -17.41 34.79
CA LEU A 110 16.03 -18.06 36.10
C LEU A 110 17.33 -18.83 36.39
N ALA A 111 17.89 -19.52 35.40
CA ALA A 111 19.17 -20.19 35.53
C ALA A 111 20.33 -19.20 35.80
N GLN A 112 20.34 -18.05 35.11
CA GLN A 112 21.33 -17.00 35.35
C GLN A 112 21.17 -16.34 36.72
N LEU A 113 19.94 -16.09 37.17
CA LEU A 113 19.67 -15.58 38.52
C LEU A 113 20.15 -16.56 39.60
N GLY A 114 19.90 -17.86 39.42
CA GLY A 114 20.42 -18.90 40.33
C GLY A 114 21.95 -18.97 40.33
N ALA A 115 22.58 -18.85 39.15
CA ALA A 115 24.04 -18.80 39.05
C ALA A 115 24.64 -17.55 39.72
N MET A 116 24.00 -16.39 39.59
CA MET A 116 24.40 -15.16 40.28
C MET A 116 24.21 -15.25 41.79
N GLN A 117 23.12 -15.87 42.27
CA GLN A 117 22.92 -16.09 43.69
C GLN A 117 24.05 -16.96 44.27
N ASN A 118 24.42 -18.03 43.55
CA ASN A 118 25.51 -18.91 43.95
C ASN A 118 26.89 -18.20 43.91
N SER A 119 27.14 -17.32 42.93
CA SER A 119 28.37 -16.54 42.87
C SER A 119 28.46 -15.51 44.01
N ILE A 120 27.35 -14.86 44.36
CA ILE A 120 27.27 -13.95 45.51
C ILE A 120 27.54 -14.69 46.83
N SER A 121 27.00 -15.90 46.99
CA SER A 121 27.26 -16.73 48.18
C SER A 121 28.73 -17.16 48.30
N GLN A 122 29.45 -17.36 47.18
CA GLN A 122 30.88 -17.67 47.18
C GLN A 122 31.75 -16.43 47.47
N VAL A 123 31.37 -15.25 46.97
CA VAL A 123 32.08 -13.98 47.25
C VAL A 123 31.95 -13.59 48.73
N GLY A 124 30.86 -13.95 49.41
CA GLY A 124 30.66 -13.70 50.84
C GLY A 124 31.64 -14.40 51.80
N GLN A 125 32.39 -15.42 51.36
CA GLN A 125 33.39 -16.12 52.19
C GLN A 125 34.84 -15.69 51.95
N GLN A 126 35.10 -14.85 50.94
CA GLN A 126 36.45 -14.38 50.62
C GLN A 126 36.43 -12.90 50.26
N GLN A 127 36.52 -12.00 51.25
CA GLN A 127 37.00 -10.63 50.98
C GLN A 127 37.50 -9.93 52.25
N ALA A 128 38.81 -10.05 52.48
CA ALA A 128 39.61 -8.94 52.96
C ALA A 128 39.55 -7.81 51.92
N ALA A 129 39.45 -6.57 52.38
CA ALA A 129 39.10 -5.38 51.62
C ALA A 129 39.93 -5.16 50.32
N PRO A 130 39.29 -5.02 49.14
CA PRO A 130 39.98 -4.59 47.94
C PRO A 130 40.16 -3.06 47.97
N GLN A 131 41.39 -2.61 47.74
CA GLN A 131 41.71 -1.19 47.56
C GLN A 131 41.01 -0.68 46.29
N LEU A 132 40.16 0.34 46.45
CA LEU A 132 39.46 1.01 45.36
C LEU A 132 40.46 1.82 44.51
N GLN A 133 41.01 1.17 43.48
CA GLN A 133 41.70 1.86 42.39
C GLN A 133 40.62 2.43 41.46
N VAL A 134 40.43 3.74 41.47
CA VAL A 134 39.50 4.43 40.56
C VAL A 134 40.17 4.48 39.18
N PRO A 135 39.68 3.75 38.16
CA PRO A 135 40.27 3.83 36.83
C PRO A 135 40.01 5.22 36.25
N ALA A 136 41.06 5.87 35.76
CA ALA A 136 40.92 7.11 34.99
C ALA A 136 39.97 6.86 33.82
N ALA A 137 38.87 7.61 33.77
CA ALA A 137 37.84 7.53 32.73
C ALA A 137 38.44 7.92 31.38
N THR A 138 39.10 6.95 30.74
CA THR A 138 39.60 7.07 29.38
C THR A 138 38.40 6.75 28.50
N PHE A 139 37.59 7.76 28.17
CA PHE A 139 36.46 7.57 27.27
C PHE A 139 37.01 7.09 25.93
N PRO A 140 36.65 5.88 25.48
CA PRO A 140 37.15 5.39 24.22
C PRO A 140 36.69 6.29 23.08
N PRO A 141 37.57 6.66 22.12
CA PRO A 141 37.24 7.59 21.04
C PRO A 141 36.10 7.07 20.15
N TYR A 142 35.85 5.76 20.11
CA TYR A 142 34.74 5.17 19.38
C TYR A 142 33.36 5.62 19.90
N LEU A 143 33.22 5.95 21.20
CA LEU A 143 31.94 6.41 21.75
C LEU A 143 31.55 7.79 21.23
N ILE A 144 32.54 8.68 21.01
CA ILE A 144 32.31 10.01 20.45
C ILE A 144 31.91 9.90 18.98
N VAL A 145 32.54 8.98 18.24
CA VAL A 145 32.18 8.69 16.84
C VAL A 145 30.78 8.09 16.74
N LEU A 146 30.42 7.15 17.64
CA LEU A 146 29.09 6.54 17.67
C LEU A 146 28.00 7.57 18.00
N LEU A 147 28.27 8.47 18.97
CA LEU A 147 27.36 9.57 19.31
C LEU A 147 27.17 10.53 18.12
N GLY A 148 28.26 10.89 17.44
CA GLY A 148 28.21 11.73 16.25
C GLY A 148 27.43 11.10 15.10
N ALA A 149 27.61 9.79 14.86
CA ALA A 149 26.87 9.05 13.85
C ALA A 149 25.37 8.99 14.15
N ASN A 150 24.99 8.78 15.42
CA ASN A 150 23.59 8.78 15.85
C ASN A 150 22.94 10.16 15.69
N ILE A 151 23.64 11.23 16.07
CA ILE A 151 23.14 12.61 15.88
C ILE A 151 22.98 12.92 14.39
N PHE A 152 23.94 12.50 13.56
CA PHE A 152 23.85 12.68 12.10
C PHE A 152 22.67 11.92 11.50
N LEU A 153 22.47 10.67 11.88
CA LEU A 153 21.34 9.85 11.44
C LEU A 153 20.00 10.52 11.83
N LEU A 154 19.92 11.06 13.04
CA LEU A 154 18.73 11.77 13.53
C LEU A 154 18.45 13.02 12.68
N VAL A 155 19.47 13.82 12.35
CA VAL A 155 19.33 14.99 11.46
C VAL A 155 18.84 14.58 10.06
N VAL A 156 19.38 13.48 9.51
CA VAL A 156 18.93 12.95 8.21
C VAL A 156 17.46 12.55 8.26
N VAL A 157 17.03 11.86 9.33
CA VAL A 157 15.61 11.48 9.52
C VAL A 157 14.70 12.71 9.64
N ILE A 158 15.11 13.74 10.38
CA ILE A 158 14.34 15.00 10.47
C ILE A 158 14.18 15.64 9.09
N ILE A 159 15.26 15.73 8.32
CA ILE A 159 15.22 16.28 6.95
C ILE A 159 14.31 15.43 6.06
N LEU A 160 14.39 14.10 6.16
CA LEU A 160 13.52 13.20 5.40
C LEU A 160 12.04 13.39 5.74
N ILE A 161 11.70 13.54 7.02
CA ILE A 161 10.32 13.80 7.47
C ILE A 161 9.82 15.14 6.93
N PHE A 162 10.65 16.20 6.99
CA PHE A 162 10.29 17.50 6.41
C PHE A 162 10.12 17.40 4.89
N TRP A 163 10.99 16.67 4.20
CA TRP A 163 10.90 16.48 2.76
C TRP A 163 9.67 15.66 2.34
N LEU A 164 9.36 14.58 3.06
CA LEU A 164 8.12 13.80 2.89
C LEU A 164 6.88 14.63 3.19
N ARG A 165 6.92 15.46 4.23
CA ARG A 165 5.81 16.37 4.56
C ARG A 165 5.59 17.39 3.46
N GLU A 166 6.66 17.97 2.91
CA GLU A 166 6.60 18.89 1.78
C GLU A 166 6.02 18.19 0.54
N GLN A 167 6.49 16.97 0.22
CA GLN A 167 5.93 16.17 -0.88
C GLN A 167 4.45 15.83 -0.67
N TYR A 168 4.04 15.48 0.54
CA TYR A 168 2.63 15.24 0.87
C TYR A 168 1.78 16.51 0.75
N TYR A 169 2.33 17.67 1.12
CA TYR A 169 1.63 18.94 0.97
C TYR A 169 1.44 19.30 -0.52
N VAL A 170 2.52 19.17 -1.30
CA VAL A 170 2.50 19.40 -2.75
C VAL A 170 1.58 18.41 -3.46
N HIS A 171 1.61 17.11 -3.13
CA HIS A 171 0.69 16.11 -3.71
C HIS A 171 -0.77 16.33 -3.32
N ARG A 172 -1.04 16.85 -2.11
CA ARG A 172 -2.41 17.15 -1.67
C ARG A 172 -2.97 18.42 -2.31
N GLU A 173 -2.13 19.31 -2.82
CA GLU A 173 -2.54 20.47 -3.61
C GLU A 173 -2.69 20.13 -5.09
N THR A 174 -1.86 19.25 -5.65
CA THR A 174 -1.98 18.82 -7.05
C THR A 174 -3.06 17.76 -7.30
N HIS A 175 -3.46 16.98 -6.29
CA HIS A 175 -4.54 15.99 -6.40
C HIS A 175 -5.88 16.43 -5.79
N LYS A 176 -6.12 17.74 -5.65
CA LYS A 176 -7.43 18.22 -5.19
C LYS A 176 -8.50 18.28 -6.28
N GLU A 177 -8.19 18.24 -7.57
CA GLU A 177 -9.22 18.51 -8.59
C GLU A 177 -8.94 17.87 -9.97
N GLU A 178 -8.80 16.54 -10.12
CA GLU A 178 -8.79 15.99 -11.51
C GLU A 178 -9.21 14.53 -11.73
N HIS A 179 -9.73 13.81 -10.73
CA HIS A 179 -10.26 12.45 -10.92
C HIS A 179 -11.77 12.30 -10.76
N ILE A 180 -12.51 13.40 -10.90
CA ILE A 180 -13.97 13.34 -10.97
C ILE A 180 -14.33 14.16 -12.19
N HIS A 181 -14.60 13.48 -13.30
CA HIS A 181 -15.27 14.10 -14.44
C HIS A 181 -16.46 14.90 -13.88
N PRO A 182 -16.44 16.24 -13.92
CA PRO A 182 -17.56 17.00 -13.39
C PRO A 182 -18.78 16.51 -14.14
N ALA A 183 -19.78 16.03 -13.39
CA ALA A 183 -21.03 15.60 -13.98
C ALA A 183 -21.50 16.71 -14.95
N PRO A 184 -21.91 16.37 -16.18
CA PRO A 184 -22.30 17.37 -17.18
C PRO A 184 -23.28 18.36 -16.56
N LYS A 185 -23.10 19.67 -16.81
CA LYS A 185 -23.95 20.71 -16.20
C LYS A 185 -25.44 20.46 -16.41
N GLU A 186 -25.78 19.92 -17.58
CA GLU A 186 -27.13 19.48 -17.95
C GLU A 186 -27.69 18.39 -17.02
N LEU A 187 -26.86 17.47 -16.55
CA LEU A 187 -27.25 16.40 -15.63
C LEU A 187 -27.49 16.96 -14.22
N ILE A 188 -26.67 17.91 -13.78
CA ILE A 188 -26.83 18.58 -12.49
C ILE A 188 -28.13 19.41 -12.48
N GLU A 189 -28.40 20.15 -13.55
CA GLU A 189 -29.64 20.91 -13.72
C GLU A 189 -30.87 19.99 -13.79
N TYR A 190 -30.77 18.88 -14.50
CA TYR A 190 -31.82 17.86 -14.54
C TYR A 190 -32.11 17.30 -13.15
N VAL A 191 -31.09 16.89 -12.41
CA VAL A 191 -31.23 16.36 -11.05
C VAL A 191 -31.81 17.43 -10.12
N LYS A 192 -31.35 18.67 -10.20
CA LYS A 192 -31.88 19.80 -9.42
C LYS A 192 -33.36 20.04 -9.70
N HIS A 193 -33.78 19.99 -10.96
CA HIS A 193 -35.18 20.11 -11.36
C HIS A 193 -36.03 18.93 -10.86
N GLN A 194 -35.53 17.69 -10.90
CA GLN A 194 -36.30 16.54 -10.39
C GLN A 194 -36.40 16.55 -8.85
N ILE A 195 -35.36 17.02 -8.15
CA ILE A 195 -35.39 17.20 -6.69
C ILE A 195 -36.39 18.29 -6.29
N SER A 196 -36.48 19.40 -7.03
CA SER A 196 -37.45 20.47 -6.75
C SER A 196 -38.91 20.03 -6.95
N HIS A 197 -39.15 18.97 -7.73
CA HIS A 197 -40.46 18.36 -7.93
C HIS A 197 -40.74 17.19 -6.95
N GLU A 198 -40.00 17.13 -5.83
CA GLU A 198 -40.15 16.13 -4.75
C GLU A 198 -40.02 14.66 -5.19
N LYS A 199 -39.40 14.38 -6.34
CA LYS A 199 -39.15 13.01 -6.78
C LYS A 199 -38.16 12.33 -5.82
N LYS A 200 -38.41 11.06 -5.50
CA LYS A 200 -37.50 10.30 -4.63
C LYS A 200 -36.16 10.10 -5.32
N LEU A 201 -35.07 10.23 -4.56
CA LEU A 201 -33.71 10.02 -5.08
C LEU A 201 -33.51 8.65 -5.73
N HIS A 202 -34.18 7.62 -5.20
CA HIS A 202 -34.12 6.28 -5.77
C HIS A 202 -34.67 6.25 -7.21
N ASP A 203 -35.79 6.94 -7.46
CA ASP A 203 -36.42 7.00 -8.77
C ASP A 203 -35.54 7.79 -9.75
N ILE A 204 -34.90 8.87 -9.29
CA ILE A 204 -33.94 9.65 -10.09
C ILE A 204 -32.72 8.78 -10.48
N ARG A 205 -32.19 7.98 -9.56
CA ARG A 205 -31.08 7.06 -9.84
C ARG A 205 -31.45 6.00 -10.87
N MET A 206 -32.62 5.39 -10.71
CA MET A 206 -33.12 4.37 -11.64
C MET A 206 -33.37 4.95 -13.04
N GLU A 207 -33.90 6.17 -13.11
CA GLU A 207 -34.16 6.86 -14.36
C GLU A 207 -32.86 7.26 -15.08
N LEU A 208 -31.86 7.74 -14.35
CA LEU A 208 -30.56 8.11 -14.92
C LEU A 208 -29.72 6.89 -15.31
N ALA A 209 -29.79 5.80 -14.52
CA ALA A 209 -29.19 4.53 -14.89
C ALA A 209 -29.84 3.96 -16.17
N GLY A 210 -31.17 4.07 -16.31
CA GLY A 210 -31.90 3.70 -17.52
C GLY A 210 -31.53 4.53 -18.76
N LYS A 211 -31.04 5.76 -18.57
CA LYS A 211 -30.49 6.62 -19.63
C LYS A 211 -29.01 6.35 -19.94
N GLY A 212 -28.40 5.35 -19.29
CA GLY A 212 -27.01 4.93 -19.54
C GLY A 212 -25.95 5.68 -18.74
N TRP A 213 -26.34 6.48 -17.74
CA TRP A 213 -25.39 7.17 -16.89
C TRP A 213 -24.76 6.22 -15.86
N THR A 214 -23.44 6.34 -15.67
CA THR A 214 -22.71 5.52 -14.70
C THR A 214 -23.06 5.93 -13.27
N PRO A 215 -23.24 4.97 -12.32
CA PRO A 215 -23.62 5.29 -10.93
C PRO A 215 -22.73 6.34 -10.25
N GLY A 216 -21.43 6.35 -10.52
CA GLY A 216 -20.51 7.35 -9.97
C GLY A 216 -20.87 8.78 -10.41
N ILE A 217 -21.23 8.99 -11.68
CA ILE A 217 -21.61 10.30 -12.23
C ILE A 217 -22.96 10.74 -11.65
N ILE A 218 -23.89 9.80 -11.43
CA ILE A 218 -25.20 10.06 -10.85
C ILE A 218 -25.06 10.53 -9.39
N GLU A 219 -24.24 9.86 -8.58
CA GLU A 219 -24.00 10.29 -7.20
C GLU A 219 -23.31 11.66 -7.16
N HIS A 220 -22.33 11.91 -8.03
CA HIS A 220 -21.72 13.23 -8.15
C HIS A 220 -22.72 14.32 -8.53
N ALA A 221 -23.63 14.05 -9.47
CA ALA A 221 -24.68 15.00 -9.85
C ALA A 221 -25.67 15.28 -8.70
N ILE A 222 -26.04 14.25 -7.92
CA ILE A 222 -26.92 14.39 -6.75
C ILE A 222 -26.25 15.19 -5.64
N HIS A 223 -24.97 14.92 -5.36
CA HIS A 223 -24.20 15.68 -4.38
C HIS A 223 -24.05 17.15 -4.81
N ALA A 224 -23.64 17.41 -6.06
CA ALA A 224 -23.49 18.76 -6.60
C ALA A 224 -24.81 19.55 -6.66
N ALA A 225 -25.95 18.87 -6.89
CA ALA A 225 -27.28 19.50 -6.89
C ALA A 225 -27.81 19.82 -5.48
N ARG A 226 -27.28 19.16 -4.43
CA ARG A 226 -27.67 19.40 -3.03
C ARG A 226 -26.84 20.48 -2.34
N GLU A 227 -25.58 20.67 -2.75
CA GLU A 227 -24.68 21.66 -2.18
C GLU A 227 -24.90 23.10 -2.69
N LYS A 228 -25.80 23.30 -3.68
CA LYS A 228 -26.15 24.61 -4.27
C LYS A 228 -27.64 24.90 -4.30
#